data_AF-U1Y8Z1-F1
#
_entry.id   AF-U1Y8Z1-F1
#
_cell.length_a   1.000
_cell.length_b   1.000
_cell.length_c   1.000
_cell.angle_alpha   90.00
_cell.angle_beta   90.00
_cell.angle_gamma   90.00
#
_symmetry.space_group_name_H-M   'P 1'
#
loop_
_entity.id
_entity.type
_entity.pdbx_description
1 polymer ?
#
loop_
_entity_poly.entity_id
_entity_poly.type
_entity_poly.pdbx_seq_one_letter_code
_entity_poly.pdbx_strand_id
1 'polypeptide(L)'
;MVEETPLLVVKKEGTREEFSREKILRGIIRACEKRPVPLDTLEMIVDQIERELRNGGQAEVQSKDVGELVMNALYNVDEVAYVRFASVYRQFKDINVFVKELEDLIHNSKKKE
;
A
#
# COMPACT_ATOMS: atom_id res chain seq x y z
N MET A 1 16.64 -16.88 21.33
CA MET A 1 15.56 -16.00 20.86
C MET A 1 16.19 -15.13 19.81
N VAL A 2 15.73 -15.18 18.57
CA VAL A 2 16.23 -14.26 17.54
C VAL A 2 15.56 -12.94 17.84
N GLU A 3 16.30 -11.96 18.36
CA GLU A 3 15.81 -10.60 18.51
C GLU A 3 15.64 -10.04 17.10
N GLU A 4 14.42 -10.11 16.55
CA GLU A 4 14.10 -9.40 15.32
C GLU A 4 14.19 -7.91 15.62
N THR A 5 15.10 -7.23 14.93
CA THR A 5 15.23 -5.78 15.05
C THR A 5 13.87 -5.15 14.68
N PRO A 6 13.29 -4.30 15.56
CA PRO A 6 12.01 -3.69 15.28
C PRO A 6 12.14 -2.80 14.03
N LEU A 7 11.24 -3.01 13.06
CA LEU A 7 11.15 -2.19 11.86
C LEU A 7 10.36 -0.94 12.20
N LEU A 8 10.96 0.24 12.05
CA LEU A 8 10.33 1.52 12.33
C LEU A 8 9.84 2.18 11.05
N VAL A 9 8.63 2.73 11.10
CA VAL A 9 8.04 3.53 10.03
C VAL A 9 8.11 5.00 10.40
N VAL A 10 8.85 5.77 9.59
CA VAL A 10 8.95 7.23 9.71
C VAL A 10 7.78 7.88 8.98
N LYS A 11 6.94 8.60 9.70
CA LYS A 11 5.79 9.33 9.15
C LYS A 11 6.22 10.64 8.49
N LYS A 12 5.30 11.21 7.70
CA LYS A 12 5.52 12.48 6.97
C LYS A 12 5.88 13.65 7.89
N GLU A 13 5.32 13.65 9.10
CA GLU A 13 5.60 14.63 10.16
C GLU A 13 6.89 14.34 10.95
N GLY A 14 7.60 13.24 10.65
CA GLY A 14 8.84 12.84 11.31
C GLY A 14 8.66 11.92 12.52
N THR A 15 7.42 11.66 12.94
CA THR A 15 7.12 10.69 14.01
C THR A 15 7.54 9.29 13.58
N ARG A 16 8.14 8.53 14.50
CA ARG A 16 8.47 7.12 14.29
C ARG A 16 7.45 6.24 15.01
N GLU A 17 6.93 5.25 14.33
CA GLU A 17 6.10 4.19 14.92
C GLU A 17 6.64 2.83 14.52
N GLU A 18 6.41 1.80 15.33
CA GLU A 18 6.70 0.43 14.92
C GLU A 18 5.81 0.01 13.76
N PHE A 19 6.40 -0.70 12.80
CA PHE A 19 5.66 -1.32 11.71
C PHE A 19 4.60 -2.26 12.28
N SER A 20 3.35 -2.08 11.82
CA SER A 20 2.23 -2.92 12.24
C SER A 20 1.61 -3.58 11.03
N ARG A 21 1.83 -4.90 10.91
CA ARG A 21 1.21 -5.77 9.91
C ARG A 21 -0.31 -5.58 9.87
N GLU A 22 -0.94 -5.60 11.05
CA GLU A 22 -2.40 -5.43 11.17
C GLU A 22 -2.89 -4.07 10.64
N LYS A 23 -2.12 -3.00 10.83
CA LYS A 23 -2.50 -1.66 10.35
C LYS A 23 -2.57 -1.62 8.83
N ILE A 24 -1.63 -2.28 8.16
CA ILE A 24 -1.62 -2.42 6.70
C ILE A 24 -2.78 -3.29 6.24
N LEU A 25 -2.96 -4.47 6.84
CA LEU A 25 -4.04 -5.39 6.50
C LEU A 25 -5.42 -4.73 6.61
N ARG A 26 -5.70 -4.01 7.71
CA ARG A 26 -6.95 -3.26 7.87
C ARG A 26 -7.15 -2.20 6.79
N GLY A 27 -6.08 -1.50 6.39
CA GLY A 27 -6.12 -0.51 5.31
C GLY A 27 -6.47 -1.13 3.96
N ILE A 28 -5.87 -2.28 3.65
CA ILE A 28 -6.10 -3.02 2.41
C ILE A 28 -7.52 -3.62 2.39
N ILE A 29 -7.97 -4.25 3.48
CA ILE A 29 -9.34 -4.80 3.60
C ILE A 29 -10.38 -3.72 3.30
N ARG A 30 -10.18 -2.52 3.87
CA ARG A 30 -11.08 -1.38 3.64
C ARG A 30 -11.07 -0.93 2.17
N ALA A 31 -9.92 -0.96 1.51
CA ALA A 31 -9.83 -0.62 0.09
C ALA A 31 -10.54 -1.67 -0.80
N CYS A 32 -10.43 -2.95 -0.43
CA CYS A 32 -11.02 -4.09 -1.14
C CYS A 32 -12.50 -4.36 -0.78
N GLU A 33 -13.15 -3.50 0.01
CA GLU A 33 -14.54 -3.72 0.45
C GLU A 33 -15.50 -3.91 -0.75
N LYS A 34 -16.31 -4.97 -0.74
CA LYS A 34 -17.21 -5.35 -1.86
C LYS A 34 -16.50 -5.65 -3.19
N ARG A 35 -15.20 -5.94 -3.17
CA ARG A 35 -14.45 -6.48 -4.31
C ARG A 35 -14.28 -7.99 -4.17
N PRO A 36 -14.21 -8.75 -5.27
CA PRO A 36 -14.02 -10.20 -5.24
C PRO A 36 -12.54 -10.57 -4.98
N VAL A 37 -11.96 -10.07 -3.89
CA VAL A 37 -10.58 -10.36 -3.50
C VAL A 37 -10.59 -11.24 -2.24
N PRO A 38 -10.05 -12.47 -2.29
CA PRO A 38 -9.97 -13.35 -1.13
C PRO A 38 -9.12 -12.74 -0.01
N LEU A 39 -9.50 -13.00 1.25
CA LEU A 39 -8.73 -12.54 2.42
C LEU A 39 -7.29 -13.06 2.39
N ASP A 40 -7.10 -14.33 2.02
CA ASP A 40 -5.77 -14.96 1.90
C ASP A 40 -4.87 -14.18 0.94
N THR A 41 -5.41 -13.64 -0.14
CA THR A 41 -4.67 -12.77 -1.07
C THR A 41 -4.20 -11.49 -0.38
N LEU A 42 -5.05 -10.89 0.46
CA LEU A 42 -4.68 -9.69 1.20
C LEU A 42 -3.59 -9.98 2.24
N GLU A 43 -3.68 -11.12 2.93
CA GLU A 43 -2.63 -11.55 3.85
C GLU A 43 -1.30 -11.79 3.15
N MET A 44 -1.32 -12.46 1.99
CA MET A 44 -0.11 -12.66 1.17
C MET A 44 0.52 -11.34 0.73
N ILE A 45 -0.29 -10.35 0.33
CA ILE A 45 0.20 -9.01 -0.02
C ILE A 45 0.91 -8.38 1.18
N VAL A 46 0.30 -8.43 2.36
CA VAL A 46 0.87 -7.83 3.57
C VAL A 46 2.19 -8.51 3.94
N ASP A 47 2.25 -9.84 3.88
CA ASP A 47 3.47 -10.59 4.16
C ASP A 47 4.57 -10.32 3.15
N GLN A 48 4.22 -10.12 1.87
CA GLN A 48 5.18 -9.71 0.84
C GLN A 48 5.75 -8.32 1.14
N ILE A 49 4.89 -7.36 1.49
CA ILE A 49 5.31 -6.00 1.84
C ILE A 49 6.25 -6.02 3.05
N GLU A 50 5.89 -6.76 4.11
CA GLU A 50 6.75 -6.88 5.29
C GLU A 50 8.12 -7.48 4.93
N ARG A 51 8.14 -8.54 4.11
CA ARG A 51 9.38 -9.13 3.61
C ARG A 51 10.22 -8.14 2.81
N GLU A 52 9.61 -7.40 1.88
CA GLU A 52 10.31 -6.40 1.07
C GLU A 52 10.92 -5.28 1.92
N LEU A 53 10.19 -4.78 2.92
CA LEU A 53 10.69 -3.76 3.85
C LEU A 53 11.88 -4.28 4.67
N ARG A 54 11.80 -5.52 5.17
CA ARG A 54 12.88 -6.14 5.97
C ARG A 54 14.11 -6.49 5.12
N ASN A 55 13.89 -6.98 3.90
CA ASN A 55 14.98 -7.32 2.96
C ASN A 55 15.81 -6.10 2.53
N GLY A 56 15.25 -4.89 2.64
CA GLY A 56 16.02 -3.65 2.43
C GLY A 56 17.16 -3.45 3.42
N GLY A 57 17.22 -4.21 4.52
CA GLY A 57 18.28 -4.14 5.53
C GLY A 57 18.26 -2.84 6.36
N GLN A 58 17.19 -2.05 6.24
CA GLN A 58 17.02 -0.79 6.96
C GLN A 58 16.17 -1.00 8.21
N ALA A 59 16.63 -0.42 9.34
CA ALA A 59 15.84 -0.41 10.58
C ALA A 59 14.69 0.62 10.54
N GLU A 60 14.78 1.61 9.66
CA GLU A 60 13.77 2.66 9.47
C GLU A 60 13.36 2.73 7.99
N VAL A 61 12.06 2.77 7.73
CA VAL A 61 11.46 2.92 6.39
C VAL A 61 10.50 4.10 6.36
N GLN A 62 10.39 4.80 5.24
CA GLN A 62 9.43 5.91 5.15
C GLN A 62 8.02 5.36 5.00
N SER A 63 7.03 6.01 5.63
CA SER A 63 5.62 5.69 5.42
C SER A 63 5.20 5.86 3.97
N LYS A 64 5.95 6.68 3.23
CA LYS A 64 5.76 6.88 1.80
C LYS A 64 6.01 5.57 1.05
N ASP A 65 7.15 4.94 1.30
CA ASP A 65 7.59 3.70 0.64
C ASP A 65 6.61 2.56 0.94
N VAL A 66 6.17 2.44 2.20
CA VAL A 66 5.16 1.45 2.61
C VAL A 66 3.87 1.63 1.80
N GLY A 67 3.39 2.87 1.65
CA GLY A 67 2.18 3.15 0.87
C GLY A 67 2.33 2.86 -0.62
N GLU A 68 3.51 3.13 -1.19
CA GLU A 68 3.83 2.81 -2.59
C GLU A 68 3.84 1.29 -2.83
N LEU A 69 4.43 0.51 -1.92
CA LEU A 69 4.39 -0.95 -1.99
C LEU A 69 2.97 -1.50 -1.94
N VAL A 70 2.13 -0.98 -1.05
CA VAL A 70 0.70 -1.36 -0.97
C VAL A 70 -0.03 -1.01 -2.27
N MET A 71 0.19 0.19 -2.80
CA MET A 71 -0.40 0.63 -4.06
C MET A 71 0.00 -0.29 -5.23
N ASN A 72 1.29 -0.59 -5.37
CA ASN A 72 1.78 -1.46 -6.42
C ASN A 72 1.20 -2.88 -6.33
N ALA A 73 1.09 -3.43 -5.11
CA ALA A 73 0.47 -4.73 -4.90
C ALA A 73 -1.03 -4.72 -5.27
N LEU A 74 -1.77 -3.71 -4.82
CA LEU A 74 -3.20 -3.56 -5.12
C LEU A 74 -3.47 -3.36 -6.62
N TYR A 75 -2.61 -2.64 -7.33
CA TYR A 75 -2.75 -2.41 -8.78
C TYR A 75 -2.79 -3.73 -9.57
N ASN A 76 -2.02 -4.73 -9.15
CA ASN A 76 -1.98 -6.04 -9.80
C ASN A 76 -3.15 -6.96 -9.38
N VAL A 77 -3.91 -6.58 -8.37
CA VAL A 77 -4.99 -7.42 -7.79
C VAL A 77 -6.36 -6.88 -8.16
N ASP A 78 -6.59 -5.58 -7.95
CA ASP A 78 -7.86 -4.93 -8.26
C ASP A 78 -7.67 -3.41 -8.41
N GLU A 79 -7.91 -2.91 -9.61
CA GLU A 79 -7.76 -1.48 -9.95
C GLU A 79 -8.68 -0.57 -9.10
N VAL A 80 -9.88 -1.03 -8.74
CA VAL A 80 -10.82 -0.25 -7.93
C VAL A 80 -10.32 -0.14 -6.48
N ALA A 81 -9.77 -1.23 -5.92
CA ALA A 81 -9.14 -1.23 -4.62
C ALA A 81 -7.89 -0.32 -4.60
N TYR A 82 -7.07 -0.37 -5.66
CA TYR A 82 -5.95 0.56 -5.84
C TYR A 82 -6.41 2.03 -5.75
N VAL A 83 -7.43 2.41 -6.54
CA VAL A 83 -7.94 3.78 -6.57
C VAL A 83 -8.45 4.22 -5.19
N ARG A 84 -9.18 3.34 -4.49
CA ARG A 84 -9.69 3.63 -3.14
C ARG A 84 -8.58 3.81 -2.12
N PHE A 85 -7.56 2.97 -2.15
CA PHE A 85 -6.41 3.09 -1.27
C PHE A 85 -5.63 4.38 -1.58
N ALA A 86 -5.36 4.65 -2.86
CA ALA A 86 -4.68 5.84 -3.34
C ALA A 86 -5.37 7.13 -2.89
N SER A 87 -6.72 7.15 -2.88
CA SER A 87 -7.50 8.30 -2.41
C SER A 87 -7.23 8.67 -0.96
N VAL A 88 -7.04 7.69 -0.09
CA VAL A 88 -6.72 7.92 1.32
C VAL A 88 -5.25 8.29 1.48
N TYR A 89 -4.36 7.55 0.82
CA TYR A 89 -2.92 7.71 0.98
C TYR A 89 -2.40 9.04 0.41
N ARG A 90 -2.80 9.41 -0.82
CA ARG A 90 -2.37 10.66 -1.46
C ARG A 90 -3.13 11.89 -0.95
N GLN A 91 -4.18 11.69 -0.14
CA GLN A 91 -5.04 12.75 0.38
C GLN A 91 -5.38 13.77 -0.72
N PHE A 92 -5.89 13.30 -1.86
CA PHE A 92 -6.17 14.18 -2.99
C PHE A 92 -7.06 15.35 -2.53
N LYS A 93 -6.48 16.55 -2.50
CA LYS A 93 -7.19 17.77 -2.12
C LYS A 93 -8.05 18.29 -3.27
N ASP A 94 -7.78 17.82 -4.48
CA ASP A 94 -8.40 18.29 -5.71
C ASP A 94 -8.88 17.10 -6.54
N ILE A 95 -10.16 17.14 -6.90
CA ILE A 95 -10.82 16.13 -7.74
C ILE A 95 -10.17 16.02 -9.12
N ASN A 96 -9.59 17.08 -9.66
CA ASN A 96 -8.91 17.05 -10.95
C ASN A 96 -7.64 16.19 -10.92
N VAL A 97 -6.93 16.16 -9.79
CA VAL A 97 -5.76 15.29 -9.61
C VAL A 97 -6.19 13.82 -9.56
N PHE A 98 -7.35 13.55 -8.94
CA PHE A 98 -7.93 12.21 -8.91
C PHE A 98 -8.38 11.74 -10.31
N VAL A 99 -9.05 12.60 -11.08
CA VAL A 99 -9.47 12.28 -12.46
C VAL A 99 -8.25 12.02 -13.35
N LYS A 100 -7.19 12.83 -13.24
CA LYS A 100 -5.96 12.61 -14.00
C LYS A 100 -5.29 11.27 -13.69
N GLU A 101 -5.22 10.90 -12.41
CA GLU A 101 -4.68 9.59 -12.00
C GLU A 101 -5.56 8.43 -12.52
N LEU A 102 -6.88 8.60 -12.57
CA LEU A 102 -7.78 7.63 -13.21
C LEU A 102 -7.52 7.52 -14.72
N GLU A 103 -7.32 8.63 -15.42
CA GLU A 103 -6.98 8.64 -16.85
C GLU A 103 -5.64 7.96 -17.13
N ASP A 104 -4.62 8.25 -16.32
CA ASP A 104 -3.29 7.62 -16.40
C ASP A 104 -3.39 6.11 -16.15
N LEU A 105 -4.22 5.69 -15.19
CA LEU A 105 -4.49 4.28 -14.91
C LEU A 105 -5.15 3.58 -16.11
N ILE A 106 -6.21 4.17 -16.68
CA ILE A 106 -6.89 3.63 -17.86
C ILE A 106 -5.94 3.53 -19.06
N HIS A 107 -5.05 4.50 -19.25
CA HIS A 107 -4.07 4.47 -20.34
C HIS A 107 -3.01 3.38 -20.15
N ASN A 108 -2.56 3.16 -18.91
CA ASN A 108 -1.57 2.14 -18.59
C ASN A 108 -2.13 0.72 -18.67
N SER A 109 -3.41 0.51 -18.29
CA SER A 109 -4.08 -0.79 -18.43
C SER A 109 -4.23 -1.20 -19.91
N LYS A 110 -4.53 -0.25 -20.80
CA LYS A 110 -4.59 -0.47 -22.27
C LYS A 110 -3.26 -0.80 -22.94
N LYS A 111 -2.12 -0.52 -22.29
CA LYS A 111 -0.78 -0.83 -22.81
C LYS A 111 -0.29 -2.24 -22.43
N LYS A 112 -0.96 -2.89 -21.48
CA LYS A 112 -0.66 -4.26 -21.05
C LYS A 112 -1.41 -5.34 -21.87
N GLU A 113 -2.37 -4.94 -22.69
CA GLU A 113 -3.03 -5.77 -23.72
C GLU A 113 -2.28 -5.70 -25.06
#